data_AF-A0A1V5FD53-F1
#
_entry.id   AF-A0A1V5FD53-F1
#
_cell.length_a   1.000
_cell.length_b   1.000
_cell.length_c   1.000
_cell.angle_alpha   90.00
_cell.angle_beta   90.00
_cell.angle_gamma   90.00
#
_symmetry.space_group_name_H-M   'P 1'
#
loop_
_entity.id
_entity.type
_entity.pdbx_description
1 polymer ?
#
loop_
_entity_poly.entity_id
_entity_poly.type
_entity_poly.pdbx_seq_one_letter_code
_entity_poly.pdbx_strand_id
1 'polypeptide(L)'
;MPAIHAVQKIASLAAKFVVEQEGKWNHDDWEGLLQKAAKIGLELNSETERNLGMLAESAKHFYLHPPKKKAAAGPAKAVAKRAAKGERARA
;
A
#
# COMPACT_ATOMS: atom_id res chain seq x y z
N MET A 1 3.12 -4.07 22.71
CA MET A 1 3.03 -3.77 21.27
C MET A 1 3.59 -2.36 21.05
N PRO A 2 4.41 -2.11 20.03
CA PRO A 2 4.89 -0.75 19.77
C PRO A 2 3.70 0.18 19.53
N ALA A 3 3.77 1.41 20.04
CA ALA A 3 2.70 2.38 19.88
C ALA A 3 2.53 2.71 18.39
N ILE A 4 1.31 2.60 17.86
CA ILE A 4 1.01 2.99 16.48
C ILE A 4 1.08 4.51 16.41
N HIS A 5 1.98 5.03 15.56
CA HIS A 5 2.16 6.47 15.37
C HIS A 5 0.92 7.10 14.70
N ALA A 6 0.67 8.39 14.97
CA ALA A 6 -0.47 9.11 14.40
C ALA A 6 -0.51 9.03 12.86
N VAL A 7 0.65 9.17 12.20
CA VAL A 7 0.77 9.03 10.74
C VAL A 7 0.29 7.68 10.22
N GLN A 8 0.54 6.59 10.95
CA GLN A 8 0.07 5.26 10.55
C GLN A 8 -1.45 5.14 10.69
N LYS A 9 -2.06 5.75 11.71
CA LYS A 9 -3.52 5.77 11.87
C LYS A 9 -4.19 6.54 10.74
N ILE A 10 -3.65 7.72 10.41
CA ILE A 10 -4.18 8.59 9.34
C ILE A 10 -4.02 7.92 7.97
N ALA A 11 -2.84 7.36 7.67
CA ALA A 11 -2.62 6.61 6.44
C ALA A 11 -3.55 5.39 6.33
N SER A 12 -3.76 4.66 7.42
CA SER A 12 -4.70 3.55 7.44
C SER A 12 -6.14 3.99 7.22
N LEU A 13 -6.53 5.16 7.76
CA LEU A 13 -7.86 5.73 7.55
C LEU A 13 -8.07 6.11 6.08
N ALA A 14 -7.12 6.81 5.47
CA ALA A 14 -7.18 7.20 4.06
C ALA A 14 -7.21 5.98 3.14
N ALA A 15 -6.37 4.97 3.39
CA ALA A 15 -6.36 3.73 2.61
C ALA A 15 -7.69 2.98 2.72
N LYS A 16 -8.28 2.87 3.91
CA LYS A 16 -9.61 2.26 4.10
C LYS A 16 -10.68 3.01 3.34
N PHE A 17 -10.72 4.34 3.47
CA PHE A 17 -11.67 5.18 2.75
C PHE A 17 -11.62 4.94 1.24
N VAL A 18 -10.41 4.91 0.65
CA VAL A 18 -10.24 4.63 -0.78
C VAL A 18 -10.81 3.27 -1.18
N VAL A 19 -10.61 2.23 -0.35
CA VAL A 19 -11.15 0.89 -0.61
C VAL A 19 -12.67 0.87 -0.46
N GLU A 20 -13.22 1.48 0.60
CA GLU A 20 -14.67 1.56 0.85
C GLU A 20 -15.40 2.29 -0.28
N GLN A 21 -14.77 3.32 -0.84
CA GLN A 21 -15.31 4.13 -1.93
C GLN A 21 -14.90 3.64 -3.32
N GLU A 22 -14.19 2.50 -3.42
CA GLU A 22 -13.69 1.95 -4.69
C GLU A 22 -12.93 2.97 -5.55
N GLY A 23 -12.21 3.89 -4.89
CA GLY A 23 -11.46 4.98 -5.54
C GLY A 23 -12.31 6.12 -6.11
N LYS A 24 -13.61 6.20 -5.79
CA LYS A 24 -14.53 7.25 -6.26
C LYS A 24 -15.37 7.79 -5.12
N TRP A 25 -15.28 9.09 -4.84
CA TRP A 25 -16.06 9.72 -3.77
C TRP A 25 -16.57 11.08 -4.19
N ASN A 26 -17.67 11.51 -3.56
CA ASN A 26 -18.22 12.85 -3.73
C ASN A 26 -17.82 13.77 -2.55
N HIS A 27 -18.48 14.92 -2.44
CA HIS A 27 -18.23 15.86 -1.35
C HIS A 27 -18.66 15.30 0.02
N ASP A 28 -19.85 14.72 0.13
CA ASP A 28 -20.36 14.14 1.38
C ASP A 28 -19.44 13.02 1.91
N ASP A 29 -18.96 12.14 1.03
CA ASP A 29 -18.00 11.09 1.37
C ASP A 29 -16.69 11.68 1.93
N TRP A 30 -16.21 12.76 1.30
CA TRP A 30 -15.03 13.50 1.73
C TRP A 30 -15.23 14.13 3.10
N GLU A 31 -16.35 14.80 3.34
CA GLU A 31 -16.70 15.36 4.65
C GLU A 31 -16.79 14.26 5.72
N GLY A 32 -17.33 13.09 5.36
CA GLY A 32 -17.35 11.91 6.22
C GLY A 32 -15.95 11.43 6.62
N LEU A 33 -14.98 11.46 5.70
CA LEU A 33 -13.58 11.17 6.00
C LEU A 33 -12.99 12.20 6.97
N LEU A 34 -13.25 13.49 6.76
CA LEU A 34 -12.79 14.55 7.66
C LEU A 34 -13.33 14.37 9.08
N GLN A 35 -14.61 14.05 9.24
CA GLN A 35 -15.20 13.75 10.53
C GLN A 35 -14.55 12.53 11.20
N LYS A 36 -14.25 11.47 10.44
CA LYS A 36 -13.51 10.30 10.97
C LYS A 36 -12.09 10.69 11.39
N ALA A 37 -11.42 11.57 10.64
CA ALA A 37 -10.07 12.06 10.96
C ALA A 37 -10.08 12.93 12.24
N ALA A 38 -11.06 13.81 12.40
CA ALA A 38 -11.25 14.60 13.62
C ALA A 38 -11.45 13.71 14.87
N LYS A 39 -12.25 12.64 14.74
CA LYS A 39 -12.49 11.67 15.83
C LYS A 39 -11.23 10.93 16.30
N ILE A 40 -10.20 10.82 15.46
CA ILE A 40 -8.91 10.21 15.84
C ILE A 40 -7.88 11.25 16.33
N GLY A 41 -8.30 12.51 16.50
CA GLY A 41 -7.50 13.60 17.06
C GLY A 41 -6.76 14.44 16.03
N LEU A 42 -7.09 14.34 14.73
CA LEU A 42 -6.55 15.27 13.74
C LEU A 42 -7.29 16.61 13.84
N GLU A 43 -6.56 17.68 14.11
CA GLU A 43 -7.11 19.03 14.02
C GLU A 43 -7.39 19.37 12.55
N LEU A 44 -8.63 19.71 12.24
CA LEU A 44 -9.05 20.06 10.88
C LEU A 44 -8.79 21.54 10.63
N ASN A 45 -7.93 21.80 9.67
CA ASN A 45 -7.67 23.11 9.09
C ASN A 45 -7.33 22.94 7.62
N SER A 46 -7.21 24.05 6.90
CA SER A 46 -6.98 24.02 5.44
C SER A 46 -5.73 23.25 5.03
N GLU A 47 -4.69 23.20 5.87
CA GLU A 47 -3.47 22.44 5.59
C GLU A 47 -3.67 20.94 5.83
N THR A 48 -4.24 20.55 6.96
CA THR A 48 -4.46 19.13 7.30
C THR A 48 -5.49 18.48 6.37
N GLU A 49 -6.54 19.21 6.01
CA GLU A 49 -7.53 18.79 5.01
C GLU A 49 -6.87 18.56 3.65
N ARG A 50 -6.07 19.53 3.18
CA ARG A 50 -5.33 19.41 1.92
C ARG A 50 -4.38 18.21 1.93
N ASN A 51 -3.64 18.02 3.02
CA ASN A 51 -2.70 16.91 3.16
C ASN A 51 -3.40 15.55 3.20
N LEU A 52 -4.54 15.45 3.91
CA LEU A 52 -5.34 14.22 3.93
C LEU A 52 -5.94 13.92 2.54
N GLY A 53 -6.36 14.95 1.80
CA GLY A 53 -6.83 14.81 0.43
C GLY A 53 -5.74 14.29 -0.50
N MET A 54 -4.53 14.87 -0.41
CA MET A 54 -3.36 14.38 -1.18
C MET A 54 -3.02 12.93 -0.83
N LEU A 55 -3.12 12.54 0.44
CA LEU A 55 -2.88 11.18 0.88
C LEU A 55 -3.93 10.20 0.34
N ALA A 56 -5.21 10.59 0.34
CA ALA A 56 -6.29 9.79 -0.22
C ALA A 56 -6.15 9.61 -1.74
N GLU A 57 -5.84 10.68 -2.49
CA GLU A 57 -5.58 10.60 -3.93
C GLU A 57 -4.33 9.75 -4.25
N SER A 58 -3.27 9.87 -3.44
CA SER A 58 -2.09 9.02 -3.58
C SER A 58 -2.43 7.55 -3.32
N ALA A 59 -3.23 7.27 -2.28
CA ALA A 59 -3.70 5.91 -1.99
C ALA A 59 -4.60 5.35 -3.10
N LYS A 60 -5.47 6.17 -3.69
CA LYS A 60 -6.30 5.82 -4.86
C LYS A 60 -5.45 5.42 -6.06
N HIS A 61 -4.33 6.10 -6.31
CA HIS A 61 -3.42 5.68 -7.37
C HIS A 61 -2.96 4.24 -7.19
N PHE A 62 -2.55 3.85 -5.98
CA PHE A 62 -2.11 2.48 -5.69
C PHE A 62 -3.27 1.47 -5.65
N TYR A 63 -4.49 1.90 -5.32
CA TYR A 63 -5.69 1.07 -5.40
C TYR A 63 -6.03 0.72 -6.86
N LEU A 64 -6.00 1.72 -7.75
CA LEU A 64 -6.30 1.55 -9.19
C LEU A 64 -5.15 0.92 -9.97
N HIS A 65 -3.92 1.13 -9.51
CA HIS A 65 -2.69 0.62 -10.13
C HIS A 65 -1.88 -0.19 -9.12
N PRO A 66 -2.41 -1.33 -8.63
CA PRO A 66 -1.69 -2.15 -7.68
C PRO A 66 -0.37 -2.64 -8.30
N PRO A 67 0.71 -2.74 -7.51
CA PRO A 67 1.98 -3.23 -8.03
C PRO A 67 1.79 -4.63 -8.61
N LYS A 68 2.18 -4.80 -9.87
CA LYS A 68 2.17 -6.13 -10.51
C LYS A 68 3.00 -7.06 -9.65
N LYS A 69 2.40 -8.19 -9.25
CA LYS A 69 3.09 -9.23 -8.51
C LYS A 69 4.38 -9.54 -9.28
N LYS A 70 5.55 -9.23 -8.71
CA LYS A 70 6.81 -9.67 -9.31
C LYS A 70 6.67 -11.18 -9.46
N ALA A 71 6.76 -11.68 -10.70
CA ALA A 71 6.85 -13.11 -10.93
C ALA A 71 7.92 -13.61 -9.96
N ALA A 72 7.56 -14.55 -9.09
CA ALA A 72 8.54 -15.16 -8.21
C ALA A 72 9.70 -15.57 -9.09
N ALA A 73 10.91 -15.07 -8.80
CA ALA A 73 12.09 -15.55 -9.48
C ALA A 73 12.07 -17.06 -9.28
N GLY A 74 11.72 -17.80 -10.34
CA GLY A 74 11.82 -19.25 -10.35
C GLY A 74 13.24 -19.63 -9.92
N PRO A 75 13.46 -20.83 -9.37
CA PRO A 75 14.73 -21.19 -8.75
C PRO A 75 15.85 -21.21 -9.80
N ALA A 76 16.48 -20.07 -10.05
CA ALA A 76 17.57 -19.86 -10.99
C ALA A 76 18.90 -20.45 -10.47
N LYS A 77 18.85 -21.45 -9.57
CA LYS A 77 20.01 -22.12 -8.99
C LYS A 77 19.93 -23.65 -8.99
N ALA A 78 18.94 -24.27 -9.65
CA ALA A 78 18.85 -25.74 -9.72
C ALA A 78 19.46 -26.37 -10.99
N VAL A 79 19.76 -25.60 -12.05
CA VAL A 79 20.31 -26.15 -13.30
C VAL A 79 21.85 -26.27 -13.27
N ALA A 80 22.54 -25.49 -12.43
CA ALA A 80 24.01 -25.50 -12.38
C ALA A 80 24.64 -26.73 -11.68
N LYS A 81 23.87 -27.55 -10.95
CA LYS A 81 24.41 -28.74 -10.25
C LYS A 81 24.32 -30.05 -11.03
N ARG A 82 23.69 -30.09 -12.22
CA ARG A 82 23.61 -31.33 -13.04
C ARG A 82 24.75 -31.49 -14.06
N ALA A 83 25.51 -30.44 -14.37
CA ALA A 83 26.64 -30.55 -15.31
C ALA A 83 27.93 -31.11 -14.68
N ALA A 84 28.08 -31.09 -13.35
CA ALA A 84 29.34 -31.46 -12.70
C ALA A 84 29.49 -32.95 -12.31
N LYS A 85 28.50 -33.81 -12.60
CA LYS A 85 28.55 -35.25 -12.23
C LYS A 85 28.56 -36.21 -13.44
N GLY A 86 28.69 -35.69 -14.66
CA GLY A 86 28.79 -36.50 -15.89
C GLY A 86 30.22 -36.76 -16.38
N GLU A 87 31.18 -35.91 -16.00
CA GLU A 87 32.52 -35.87 -16.62
C GLU A 87 33.65 -36.41 -15.72
N ARG A 88 33.36 -37.37 -14.85
CA ARG A 88 34.39 -38.10 -14.07
C ARG A 88 34.18 -39.62 -14.04
N ALA A 89 33.46 -40.17 -15.00
CA ALA A 89 33.28 -41.62 -15.12
C ALA A 89 33.94 -42.23 -16.38
N ARG A 90 34.68 -41.43 -17.16
CA ARG A 90 35.46 -41.90 -18.31
C ARG A 90 36.74 -41.05 -18.46
N ALA A 91 37.72 -41.31 -17.62
CA ALA A 91 39.12 -40.99 -17.87
C ALA A 91 39.96 -42.01 -17.12
#